data_AF-A0A177CVG0-F1
#
_entry.id   AF-A0A177CVG0-F1
#
_cell.length_a   1.000
_cell.length_b   1.000
_cell.length_c   1.000
_cell.angle_alpha   90.00
_cell.angle_beta   90.00
_cell.angle_gamma   90.00
#
_symmetry.space_group_name_H-M   'P 1'
#
loop_
_entity.id
_entity.type
_entity.pdbx_description
1 polymer ?
#
loop_
_entity_poly.entity_id
_entity_poly.type
_entity_poly.pdbx_seq_one_letter_code
_entity_poly.pdbx_strand_id
1 'polypeptide(L)'
;MITPQKLRIAVIPGDGIGKEVMPLGLRCLKAAALKFDLALEFTEFDFASCDYYLKHGDMMPEDWHSTLSAYDAIYFGAVGMPDIVPDHVSLWGSLLKFRREFDQYISLRPCRLLPGIPSPLANPGDIDFWVVRENTEGEYSSIGGKIFEGTEREVVIQETVMTRIGVDRVLNYALNLARSRPKKHLTSATKSNGISITMPYWDERLKALSAEGGYDDLKIDKFHIDILTAWMVLKPSQFDVVVGSNLFGDILSDLGPACTGTIGVAPSGNINPEGKFPSLFEPVHGSAPDIYGKGIANPVGMIWAGQMMLQHFGFKDAADAMMKAIEDVLAEGGSHIITPDMGGSTGTTESLGAAIEKKILGGAACTHLNGRRRSFIRHSAHFIMTKKSDATSSSVRVRDNQRRSRLRRAELVQSLQKRVQEYERQGVAATLEMQQAARKVAQDNLRLRALLARHGVSSEEIESFLRYPEDPSNAEARGPYLQRLASGLEQQASRKEEEYLPNDAQSSHQSLSVRWTRQKITSHKLWGLHNYLHALRGLKICPTKRPRDVAIRRFTVNQTRVISHILW
;
A
#
# COMPACT_ATOMS: atom_id res chain seq x y z
N MET A 1 28.78 -13.14 37.25
CA MET A 1 28.49 -13.24 35.80
C MET A 1 26.98 -13.28 35.68
N ILE A 2 26.35 -12.20 35.19
CA ILE A 2 24.94 -12.24 34.83
C ILE A 2 24.86 -13.10 33.58
N THR A 3 24.26 -14.27 33.67
CA THR A 3 23.98 -15.11 32.50
C THR A 3 23.19 -14.27 31.51
N PRO A 4 23.60 -14.13 30.23
CA PRO A 4 22.82 -13.38 29.26
C PRO A 4 21.42 -13.98 29.22
N GLN A 5 20.41 -13.17 29.56
CA GLN A 5 19.03 -13.60 29.61
C GLN A 5 18.64 -14.08 28.21
N LYS A 6 18.26 -15.35 28.12
CA LYS A 6 17.78 -15.96 26.88
C LYS A 6 16.50 -15.23 26.44
N LEU A 7 16.50 -14.65 25.24
CA LEU A 7 15.35 -13.96 24.67
C LEU A 7 14.50 -14.94 23.86
N ARG A 8 13.28 -15.19 24.30
CA ARG A 8 12.29 -16.07 23.66
C ARG A 8 11.40 -15.26 22.74
N ILE A 9 11.41 -15.60 21.47
CA ILE A 9 10.75 -14.88 20.40
C ILE A 9 9.71 -15.79 19.76
N ALA A 10 8.44 -15.37 19.82
CA ALA A 10 7.36 -15.98 19.07
C ALA A 10 7.41 -15.50 17.62
N VAL A 11 7.53 -16.43 16.68
CA VAL A 11 7.71 -16.14 15.25
C VAL A 11 6.43 -16.50 14.51
N ILE A 12 5.81 -15.50 13.88
CA ILE A 12 4.51 -15.64 13.21
C ILE A 12 4.64 -15.09 11.79
N PRO A 13 4.89 -15.94 10.78
CA PRO A 13 5.05 -15.47 9.40
C PRO A 13 3.77 -14.86 8.82
N GLY A 14 2.61 -15.35 9.26
CA GLY A 14 1.29 -14.96 8.76
C GLY A 14 1.07 -15.34 7.30
N ASP A 15 0.68 -14.40 6.46
CA ASP A 15 0.21 -14.59 5.09
C ASP A 15 1.13 -13.96 4.02
N GLY A 16 0.95 -14.43 2.78
CA GLY A 16 1.58 -13.85 1.59
C GLY A 16 3.10 -13.72 1.72
N ILE A 17 3.63 -12.55 1.35
CA ILE A 17 5.07 -12.28 1.41
C ILE A 17 5.67 -12.35 2.82
N GLY A 18 4.85 -12.33 3.88
CA GLY A 18 5.31 -12.60 5.25
C GLY A 18 6.07 -13.93 5.34
N LYS A 19 5.62 -14.94 4.58
CA LYS A 19 6.28 -16.26 4.45
C LYS A 19 7.59 -16.21 3.64
N GLU A 20 7.80 -15.22 2.79
CA GLU A 20 9.01 -15.05 1.99
C GLU A 20 10.09 -14.26 2.73
N VAL A 21 9.70 -13.20 3.44
CA VAL A 21 10.65 -12.30 4.13
C VAL A 21 11.04 -12.78 5.53
N MET A 22 10.14 -13.49 6.22
CA MET A 22 10.40 -14.02 7.58
C MET A 22 11.66 -14.88 7.66
N PRO A 23 11.90 -15.88 6.77
CA PRO A 23 13.12 -16.69 6.83
C PRO A 23 14.41 -15.87 6.75
N LEU A 24 14.42 -14.78 5.98
CA LEU A 24 15.58 -13.90 5.84
C LEU A 24 15.77 -13.01 7.07
N GLY A 25 14.67 -12.54 7.67
CA GLY A 25 14.69 -11.89 8.98
C GLY A 25 15.32 -12.78 10.05
N LEU A 26 14.89 -14.04 10.15
CA LEU A 26 15.44 -15.02 11.09
C LEU A 26 16.91 -15.33 10.82
N ARG A 27 17.33 -15.45 9.56
CA ARG A 27 18.73 -15.66 9.19
C ARG A 27 19.61 -14.50 9.65
N CYS A 28 19.18 -13.26 9.42
CA CYS A 28 19.92 -12.08 9.87
C CYS A 28 19.99 -11.98 11.39
N LEU A 29 18.90 -12.28 12.11
CA LEU A 29 18.91 -12.35 13.57
C LEU A 29 19.84 -13.45 14.10
N LYS A 30 19.84 -14.64 13.48
CA LYS A 30 20.75 -15.74 13.84
C LYS A 30 22.21 -15.39 13.54
N ALA A 31 22.48 -14.69 12.44
CA ALA A 31 23.82 -14.20 12.11
C ALA A 31 24.32 -13.17 13.14
N ALA A 32 23.46 -12.24 13.56
CA ALA A 32 23.77 -11.30 14.63
C ALA A 32 23.98 -12.04 15.96
N ALA A 33 23.11 -12.99 16.32
CA ALA A 33 23.25 -13.79 17.52
C ALA A 33 24.56 -14.58 17.55
N LEU A 34 24.97 -15.18 16.43
CA LEU A 34 26.25 -15.88 16.31
C LEU A 34 27.45 -14.94 16.48
N LYS A 35 27.40 -13.75 15.88
CA LYS A 35 28.51 -12.78 15.92
C LYS A 35 28.69 -12.15 17.30
N PHE A 36 27.60 -11.91 18.01
CA PHE A 36 27.58 -11.19 19.29
C PHE A 36 27.28 -12.08 20.50
N ASP A 37 27.28 -13.40 20.32
CA ASP A 37 27.01 -14.40 21.37
C ASP A 37 25.67 -14.17 22.10
N LEU A 38 24.60 -13.88 21.33
CA LEU A 38 23.27 -13.64 21.88
C LEU A 38 22.49 -14.94 22.02
N ALA A 39 21.86 -15.13 23.17
CA ALA A 39 20.96 -16.26 23.43
C ALA A 39 19.55 -15.97 22.90
N LEU A 40 19.33 -16.11 21.59
CA LEU A 40 18.01 -15.98 20.96
C LEU A 40 17.36 -17.36 20.76
N GLU A 41 16.11 -17.51 21.19
CA GLU A 41 15.29 -18.70 20.94
C GLU A 41 14.03 -18.33 20.16
N PHE A 42 13.79 -19.06 19.08
CA PHE A 42 12.67 -18.82 18.17
C PHE A 42 11.69 -19.98 18.27
N THR A 43 10.41 -19.70 18.51
CA THR A 43 9.33 -20.68 18.35
C THR A 43 8.39 -20.20 17.26
N GLU A 44 8.18 -21.03 16.24
CA GLU A 44 7.28 -20.71 15.14
C GLU A 44 5.84 -21.12 15.46
N PHE A 45 4.90 -20.25 15.12
CA PHE A 45 3.46 -20.49 15.20
C PHE A 45 2.82 -20.31 13.82
N ASP A 46 1.81 -21.13 13.52
CA ASP A 46 1.13 -21.15 12.21
C ASP A 46 -0.20 -20.39 12.20
N PHE A 47 -0.69 -19.97 13.37
CA PHE A 47 -1.87 -19.13 13.52
C PHE A 47 -1.63 -17.67 13.10
N ALA A 48 -2.68 -16.84 13.23
CA ALA A 48 -2.74 -15.47 12.71
C ALA A 48 -2.48 -15.43 11.20
N SER A 49 -3.04 -16.42 10.50
CA SER A 49 -2.95 -16.59 9.05
C SER A 49 -4.30 -17.04 8.48
N CYS A 50 -4.53 -16.73 7.20
CA CYS A 50 -5.70 -17.19 6.48
C CYS A 50 -5.71 -18.73 6.34
N ASP A 51 -4.54 -19.37 6.28
CA ASP A 51 -4.41 -20.83 6.24
C ASP A 51 -4.92 -21.48 7.53
N TYR A 52 -4.64 -20.88 8.68
CA TYR A 52 -5.15 -21.32 9.97
C TYR A 52 -6.67 -21.12 10.04
N TYR A 53 -7.17 -19.97 9.59
CA TYR A 53 -8.61 -19.68 9.51
C TYR A 53 -9.38 -20.71 8.69
N LEU A 54 -8.86 -21.11 7.53
CA LEU A 54 -9.51 -22.13 6.69
C LEU A 54 -9.60 -23.51 7.37
N LYS A 55 -8.67 -23.84 8.27
CA LYS A 55 -8.63 -25.12 8.97
C LYS A 55 -9.46 -25.11 10.25
N HIS A 56 -9.46 -24.00 10.98
CA HIS A 56 -9.97 -23.93 12.36
C HIS A 56 -11.23 -23.06 12.50
N GLY A 57 -11.55 -22.23 11.51
CA GLY A 57 -12.70 -21.32 11.53
C GLY A 57 -12.46 -20.02 12.30
N ASP A 58 -11.30 -19.84 12.91
CA ASP A 58 -10.85 -18.60 13.56
C ASP A 58 -9.38 -18.33 13.18
N MET A 59 -8.93 -17.09 13.30
CA MET A 59 -7.57 -16.69 12.94
C MET A 59 -6.53 -17.21 13.93
N MET A 60 -6.91 -17.51 15.17
CA MET A 60 -6.01 -17.92 16.26
C MET A 60 -6.68 -18.94 17.19
N PRO A 61 -5.92 -19.81 17.88
CA PRO A 61 -6.48 -20.70 18.90
C PRO A 61 -7.01 -19.92 20.09
N GLU A 62 -7.92 -20.49 20.88
CA GLU A 62 -8.52 -19.81 22.05
C GLU A 62 -7.48 -19.38 23.10
N ASP A 63 -6.40 -20.15 23.27
CA ASP A 63 -5.34 -19.91 24.26
C ASP A 63 -4.22 -18.98 23.79
N TRP A 64 -4.33 -18.38 22.59
CA TRP A 64 -3.28 -17.59 21.94
C TRP A 64 -2.66 -16.53 22.85
N HIS A 65 -3.49 -15.84 23.65
CA HIS A 65 -3.04 -14.74 24.51
C HIS A 65 -2.10 -15.27 25.59
N SER A 66 -2.50 -16.35 26.27
CA SER A 66 -1.68 -16.98 27.32
C SER A 66 -0.40 -17.60 26.74
N THR A 67 -0.51 -18.21 25.56
CA THR A 67 0.62 -18.80 24.83
C THR A 67 1.67 -17.74 24.47
N LEU A 68 1.25 -16.63 23.86
CA LEU A 68 2.17 -15.57 23.45
C LEU A 68 2.67 -14.73 24.64
N SER A 69 1.89 -14.58 25.71
CA SER A 69 2.33 -13.90 26.95
C SER A 69 3.56 -14.56 27.60
N ALA A 70 3.81 -15.84 27.30
CA ALA A 70 4.97 -16.55 27.80
C ALA A 70 6.28 -16.19 27.07
N TYR A 71 6.23 -15.40 25.99
CA TYR A 71 7.37 -14.97 25.20
C TYR A 71 7.79 -13.55 25.57
N ASP A 72 9.05 -13.21 25.29
CA ASP A 72 9.57 -11.87 25.54
C ASP A 72 9.20 -10.90 24.39
N ALA A 73 9.10 -11.42 23.15
CA ALA A 73 8.74 -10.65 21.97
C ALA A 73 7.98 -11.47 20.94
N ILE A 74 7.23 -10.77 20.08
CA ILE A 74 6.58 -11.33 18.89
C ILE A 74 7.28 -10.75 17.65
N TYR A 75 7.70 -11.63 16.74
CA TYR A 75 8.27 -11.26 15.45
C TYR A 75 7.31 -11.71 14.36
N PHE A 76 6.69 -10.75 13.68
CA PHE A 76 5.51 -10.96 12.86
C PHE A 76 5.77 -10.55 11.41
N GLY A 77 5.25 -11.33 10.45
CA GLY A 77 5.38 -11.08 9.03
C GLY A 77 4.30 -10.12 8.51
N ALA A 78 3.17 -10.66 8.07
CA ALA A 78 2.02 -9.87 7.63
C ALA A 78 0.74 -10.72 7.70
N VAL A 79 -0.45 -10.11 7.71
CA VAL A 79 -1.72 -10.85 7.66
C VAL A 79 -2.65 -10.30 6.60
N GLY A 80 -3.42 -11.18 5.96
CA GLY A 80 -4.51 -10.84 5.05
C GLY A 80 -4.34 -11.43 3.67
N MET A 81 -5.36 -12.10 3.16
CA MET A 81 -5.47 -12.56 1.77
C MET A 81 -6.92 -12.32 1.34
N PRO A 82 -7.29 -11.15 0.80
CA PRO A 82 -8.68 -10.76 0.60
C PRO A 82 -9.48 -11.68 -0.33
N ASP A 83 -8.78 -12.40 -1.22
CA ASP A 83 -9.38 -13.43 -2.09
C ASP A 83 -9.76 -14.72 -1.32
N ILE A 84 -9.27 -14.89 -0.09
CA ILE A 84 -9.47 -16.06 0.78
C ILE A 84 -10.32 -15.70 1.99
N VAL A 85 -9.91 -14.69 2.77
CA VAL A 85 -10.57 -14.22 3.99
C VAL A 85 -10.72 -12.70 3.90
N PRO A 86 -11.92 -12.12 4.14
CA PRO A 86 -12.10 -10.67 4.11
C PRO A 86 -11.14 -9.94 5.07
N ASP A 87 -10.58 -8.81 4.65
CA ASP A 87 -9.55 -8.07 5.41
C ASP A 87 -9.99 -7.72 6.84
N HIS A 88 -11.27 -7.34 7.01
CA HIS A 88 -11.79 -7.02 8.35
C HIS A 88 -11.89 -8.26 9.25
N VAL A 89 -12.03 -9.46 8.71
CA VAL A 89 -12.04 -10.70 9.50
C VAL A 89 -10.61 -11.07 9.89
N SER A 90 -9.69 -11.05 8.93
CA SER A 90 -8.29 -11.45 9.17
C SER A 90 -7.59 -10.48 10.13
N LEU A 91 -7.70 -9.17 9.89
CA LEU A 91 -7.02 -8.15 10.69
C LEU A 91 -7.58 -8.03 12.12
N TRP A 92 -8.91 -7.99 12.28
CA TRP A 92 -9.55 -7.92 13.61
C TRP A 92 -9.53 -9.26 14.36
N GLY A 93 -9.42 -10.38 13.64
CA GLY A 93 -9.25 -11.69 14.23
C GLY A 93 -7.83 -11.97 14.74
N SER A 94 -6.84 -11.16 14.37
CA SER A 94 -5.42 -11.40 14.69
C SER A 94 -4.66 -10.15 15.18
N LEU A 95 -4.00 -9.41 14.28
CA LEU A 95 -3.04 -8.35 14.62
C LEU A 95 -3.61 -7.24 15.50
N LEU A 96 -4.88 -6.86 15.32
CA LEU A 96 -5.52 -5.88 16.21
C LEU A 96 -5.75 -6.42 17.62
N LYS A 97 -5.96 -7.73 17.79
CA LYS A 97 -6.01 -8.36 19.12
C LYS A 97 -4.65 -8.31 19.80
N PHE A 98 -3.56 -8.63 19.09
CA PHE A 98 -2.20 -8.47 19.62
C PHE A 98 -1.98 -7.05 20.13
N ARG A 99 -2.25 -6.05 19.28
CA ARG A 99 -2.01 -4.65 19.63
C ARG A 99 -2.82 -4.17 20.82
N ARG A 100 -4.09 -4.57 20.92
CA ARG A 100 -5.02 -4.08 21.97
C ARG A 100 -4.94 -4.87 23.26
N GLU A 101 -4.93 -6.19 23.19
CA GLU A 101 -4.98 -7.04 24.38
C GLU A 101 -3.62 -7.11 25.08
N PHE A 102 -2.50 -7.00 24.34
CA PHE A 102 -1.17 -6.77 24.94
C PHE A 102 -0.85 -5.29 25.20
N ASP A 103 -1.82 -4.38 25.03
CA ASP A 103 -1.68 -2.95 25.27
C ASP A 103 -0.40 -2.35 24.65
N GLN A 104 -0.14 -2.72 23.38
CA GLN A 104 1.01 -2.27 22.59
C GLN A 104 0.72 -0.89 21.98
N TYR A 105 0.50 0.10 22.85
CA TYR A 105 -0.10 1.38 22.50
C TYR A 105 0.79 2.33 21.72
N ILE A 106 2.07 2.03 21.58
CA ILE A 106 3.01 2.77 20.74
C ILE A 106 3.27 1.96 19.46
N SER A 107 2.77 2.42 18.31
CA SER A 107 3.29 1.97 17.01
C SER A 107 4.40 2.91 16.57
N LEU A 108 5.65 2.46 16.73
CA LEU A 108 6.87 3.20 16.40
C LEU A 108 7.35 2.84 14.99
N ARG A 109 7.44 3.82 14.09
CA ARG A 109 7.77 3.62 12.67
C ARG A 109 8.82 4.62 12.19
N PRO A 110 10.07 4.22 11.92
CA PRO A 110 11.08 5.11 11.38
C PRO A 110 10.86 5.34 9.88
N CYS A 111 11.02 6.59 9.45
CA CYS A 111 11.01 7.02 8.07
C CYS A 111 12.41 7.53 7.73
N ARG A 112 13.24 6.68 7.12
CA ARG A 112 14.62 7.03 6.75
C ARG A 112 14.90 6.77 5.28
N LEU A 113 15.47 7.75 4.59
CA LEU A 113 16.07 7.55 3.28
C LEU A 113 17.43 6.86 3.45
N LEU A 114 17.46 5.55 3.24
CA LEU A 114 18.68 4.77 3.34
C LEU A 114 19.59 5.00 2.11
N PRO A 115 20.92 4.89 2.27
CA PRO A 115 21.86 5.01 1.16
C PRO A 115 21.52 4.08 0.00
N GLY A 116 21.63 4.57 -1.23
CA GLY A 116 21.40 3.80 -2.45
C GLY A 116 19.93 3.63 -2.86
N ILE A 117 18.96 3.99 -2.01
CA ILE A 117 17.54 3.95 -2.38
C ILE A 117 17.17 5.21 -3.18
N PRO A 118 16.60 5.06 -4.39
CA PRO A 118 16.10 6.20 -5.15
C PRO A 118 14.81 6.74 -4.51
N SER A 119 14.86 7.96 -4.00
CA SER A 119 13.63 8.68 -3.58
C SER A 119 12.85 9.15 -4.82
N PRO A 120 11.49 9.12 -4.80
CA PRO A 120 10.68 9.73 -5.84
C PRO A 120 10.68 11.26 -5.79
N LEU A 121 11.18 11.87 -4.71
CA LEU A 121 11.29 13.32 -4.57
C LEU A 121 12.52 13.82 -5.32
N ALA A 122 12.41 14.95 -6.03
CA ALA A 122 13.49 15.46 -6.86
C ALA A 122 14.75 15.83 -6.07
N ASN A 123 14.58 16.39 -4.87
CA ASN A 123 15.66 16.78 -3.96
C ASN A 123 15.20 16.52 -2.51
N PRO A 124 15.18 15.25 -2.05
CA PRO A 124 14.61 14.90 -0.76
C PRO A 124 15.37 15.51 0.43
N GLY A 125 16.66 15.83 0.24
CA GLY A 125 17.57 16.09 1.34
C GLY A 125 17.68 14.87 2.27
N ASP A 126 18.05 15.11 3.52
CA ASP A 126 18.07 14.05 4.52
C ASP A 126 16.66 13.81 5.05
N ILE A 127 16.16 12.58 4.91
CA ILE A 127 14.92 12.13 5.53
C ILE A 127 15.29 11.15 6.65
N ASP A 128 15.12 11.58 7.90
CA ASP A 128 15.24 10.74 9.10
C ASP A 128 14.31 11.29 10.19
N PHE A 129 13.15 10.68 10.33
CA PHE A 129 12.21 11.01 11.40
C PHE A 129 11.44 9.77 11.86
N TRP A 130 10.83 9.85 13.04
CA TRP A 130 9.97 8.80 13.58
C TRP A 130 8.52 9.23 13.48
N VAL A 131 7.65 8.29 13.11
CA VAL A 131 6.20 8.39 13.38
C VAL A 131 5.91 7.61 14.66
N VAL A 132 5.31 8.29 15.63
CA VAL A 132 4.79 7.71 16.88
C VAL A 132 3.27 7.71 16.76
N ARG A 133 2.70 6.53 16.55
CA ARG A 133 1.26 6.33 16.36
C ARG A 133 0.61 5.79 17.64
N GLU A 134 -0.50 6.39 18.04
CA GLU A 134 -1.45 5.79 19.00
C GLU A 134 -2.05 4.52 18.39
N ASN A 135 -2.00 3.39 19.09
CA ASN A 135 -2.23 2.08 18.47
C ASN A 135 -3.38 1.24 19.09
N THR A 136 -4.10 1.80 20.07
CA THR A 136 -5.11 1.08 20.87
C THR A 136 -6.52 1.66 20.76
N GLU A 137 -6.67 2.94 20.41
CA GLU A 137 -7.96 3.64 20.34
C GLU A 137 -8.02 4.57 19.11
N GLY A 138 -8.72 5.70 19.20
CA GLY A 138 -8.86 6.67 18.12
C GLY A 138 -9.92 6.28 17.07
N GLU A 139 -9.62 6.58 15.82
CA GLU A 139 -10.56 6.44 14.69
C GLU A 139 -10.76 4.97 14.29
N TYR A 140 -9.84 4.08 14.70
CA TYR A 140 -9.96 2.65 14.47
C TYR A 140 -10.85 2.07 15.56
N SER A 141 -12.14 1.98 15.27
CA SER A 141 -13.16 1.58 16.24
C SER A 141 -14.19 0.64 15.63
N SER A 142 -14.69 -0.27 16.45
CA SER A 142 -15.84 -1.12 16.15
C SER A 142 -17.12 -0.61 16.83
N ILE A 143 -17.08 0.57 17.44
CA ILE A 143 -18.21 1.19 18.13
C ILE A 143 -19.05 1.97 17.13
N GLY A 144 -20.34 1.66 17.09
CA GLY A 144 -21.29 2.24 16.14
C GLY A 144 -22.31 1.20 15.71
N GLY A 145 -22.80 1.32 14.48
CA GLY A 145 -23.74 0.36 13.92
C GLY A 145 -24.44 0.86 12.67
N LYS A 146 -25.35 0.04 12.15
CA LYS A 146 -26.24 0.39 11.04
C LYS A 146 -27.69 0.36 11.52
N ILE A 147 -28.51 1.26 10.99
CA ILE A 147 -29.96 1.26 11.20
C ILE A 147 -30.66 1.34 9.86
N PHE A 148 -31.84 0.71 9.76
CA PHE A 148 -32.66 0.64 8.54
C PHE A 148 -31.96 -0.01 7.33
N GLU A 149 -31.18 -1.07 7.59
CA GLU A 149 -30.38 -1.75 6.58
C GLU A 149 -31.21 -2.19 5.36
N GLY A 150 -30.66 -1.97 4.16
CA GLY A 150 -31.29 -2.35 2.90
C GLY A 150 -32.48 -1.47 2.49
N THR A 151 -32.66 -0.30 3.12
CA THR A 151 -33.68 0.69 2.74
C THR A 151 -33.05 2.03 2.36
N GLU A 152 -33.80 2.92 1.71
CA GLU A 152 -33.33 4.30 1.42
C GLU A 152 -33.03 5.13 2.69
N ARG A 153 -33.49 4.67 3.87
CA ARG A 153 -33.26 5.32 5.16
C ARG A 153 -32.00 4.81 5.87
N GLU A 154 -31.20 3.95 5.22
CA GLU A 154 -30.02 3.33 5.84
C GLU A 154 -29.05 4.40 6.38
N VAL A 155 -28.68 4.28 7.66
CA VAL A 155 -27.72 5.15 8.32
C VAL A 155 -26.65 4.29 8.98
N VAL A 156 -25.39 4.72 8.86
CA VAL A 156 -24.23 4.10 9.50
C VAL A 156 -23.60 5.10 10.45
N ILE A 157 -23.40 4.67 11.70
CA ILE A 157 -22.74 5.43 12.75
C ILE A 157 -21.42 4.73 13.07
N GLN A 158 -20.36 5.51 13.22
CA GLN A 158 -19.01 5.05 13.58
C GLN A 158 -18.41 6.08 14.55
N GLU A 159 -17.95 5.61 15.70
CA GLU A 159 -17.52 6.47 16.80
C GLU A 159 -15.99 6.47 16.93
N THR A 160 -15.39 7.65 16.94
CA THR A 160 -13.98 7.85 17.33
C THR A 160 -13.90 8.05 18.83
N VAL A 161 -13.16 7.18 19.52
CA VAL A 161 -13.00 7.26 20.99
C VAL A 161 -11.55 7.57 21.33
N MET A 162 -11.33 8.63 22.09
CA MET A 162 -10.01 9.01 22.61
C MET A 162 -10.13 9.19 24.12
N THR A 163 -9.32 8.46 24.87
CA THR A 163 -9.29 8.53 26.33
C THR A 163 -8.13 9.38 26.78
N ARG A 164 -8.25 9.96 27.98
CA ARG A 164 -7.13 10.71 28.57
C ARG A 164 -5.87 9.84 28.67
N ILE A 165 -6.01 8.59 29.13
CA ILE A 165 -4.88 7.68 29.34
C ILE A 165 -4.20 7.38 28.00
N GLY A 166 -4.97 7.00 26.96
CA GLY A 166 -4.44 6.67 25.64
C GLY A 166 -3.72 7.84 24.98
N VAL A 167 -4.34 9.03 25.01
CA VAL A 167 -3.72 10.26 24.48
C VAL A 167 -2.47 10.63 25.27
N ASP A 168 -2.54 10.66 26.61
CA ASP A 168 -1.44 11.16 27.44
C ASP A 168 -0.19 10.28 27.31
N ARG A 169 -0.35 8.95 27.32
CA ARG A 169 0.80 8.02 27.27
C ARG A 169 1.54 8.08 25.94
N VAL A 170 0.85 8.26 24.83
CA VAL A 170 1.46 8.35 23.50
C VAL A 170 2.16 9.69 23.30
N LEU A 171 1.52 10.78 23.71
CA LEU A 171 2.13 12.12 23.67
C LEU A 171 3.37 12.20 24.56
N ASN A 172 3.31 11.66 25.78
CA ASN A 172 4.46 11.60 26.68
C ASN A 172 5.61 10.76 26.10
N TYR A 173 5.31 9.61 25.50
CA TYR A 173 6.32 8.82 24.80
C TYR A 173 6.98 9.62 23.67
N ALA A 174 6.18 10.29 22.83
CA ALA A 174 6.68 11.09 21.72
C ALA A 174 7.54 12.29 22.17
N LEU A 175 7.13 12.97 23.24
CA LEU A 175 7.90 14.06 23.86
C LEU A 175 9.27 13.56 24.36
N ASN A 176 9.31 12.43 25.05
CA ASN A 176 10.56 11.85 25.54
C ASN A 176 11.45 11.36 24.38
N LEU A 177 10.87 10.75 23.35
CA LEU A 177 11.60 10.36 22.14
C LEU A 177 12.20 11.59 21.46
N ALA A 178 11.43 12.64 21.25
CA ALA A 178 11.90 13.89 20.63
C ALA A 178 13.06 14.50 21.43
N ARG A 179 12.96 14.53 22.76
CA ARG A 179 14.03 15.05 23.65
C ARG A 179 15.32 14.26 23.58
N SER A 180 15.22 12.94 23.39
CA SER A 180 16.39 12.07 23.23
C SER A 180 17.10 12.23 21.88
N ARG A 181 16.43 12.84 20.89
CA ARG A 181 16.94 12.96 19.53
C ARG A 181 17.69 14.27 19.30
N PRO A 182 18.68 14.31 18.40
CA PRO A 182 19.53 15.49 18.22
C PRO A 182 18.78 16.77 17.82
N LYS A 183 17.70 16.66 17.02
CA LYS A 183 16.94 17.83 16.55
C LYS A 183 15.99 18.39 17.62
N LYS A 184 15.69 17.62 18.69
CA LYS A 184 14.79 18.03 19.79
C LYS A 184 13.47 18.63 19.28
N HIS A 185 12.86 17.96 18.31
CA HIS A 185 11.71 18.50 17.59
C HIS A 185 10.54 17.51 17.56
N LEU A 186 9.39 17.93 18.09
CA LEU A 186 8.14 17.19 18.03
C LEU A 186 7.11 17.93 17.16
N THR A 187 6.56 17.22 16.19
CA THR A 187 5.43 17.67 15.37
C THR A 187 4.19 16.85 15.72
N SER A 188 3.08 17.50 16.06
CA SER A 188 1.80 16.85 16.33
C SER A 188 0.85 16.95 15.14
N ALA A 189 0.40 15.80 14.63
CA ALA A 189 -0.64 15.70 13.62
C ALA A 189 -2.02 15.93 14.26
N THR A 190 -2.80 16.85 13.71
CA THR A 190 -4.14 17.18 14.23
C THR A 190 -5.14 17.43 13.10
N LYS A 191 -6.43 17.50 13.41
CA LYS A 191 -7.44 18.08 12.51
C LYS A 191 -8.45 18.92 13.28
N SER A 192 -7.97 19.70 14.23
CA SER A 192 -8.74 20.48 15.20
C SER A 192 -9.62 21.59 14.64
N ASN A 193 -9.63 21.81 13.32
CA ASN A 193 -10.58 22.69 12.65
C ASN A 193 -11.84 21.96 12.14
N GLY A 194 -11.70 20.75 11.60
CA GLY A 194 -12.79 19.95 11.05
C GLY A 194 -13.39 18.97 12.06
N ILE A 195 -12.56 18.42 12.95
CA ILE A 195 -12.97 17.53 14.02
C ILE A 195 -13.02 18.37 15.30
N SER A 196 -14.20 18.77 15.74
CA SER A 196 -14.38 19.85 16.75
C SER A 196 -14.26 19.41 18.21
N ILE A 197 -14.12 18.11 18.49
CA ILE A 197 -14.08 17.58 19.87
C ILE A 197 -12.76 16.85 20.14
N THR A 198 -12.54 15.70 19.48
CA THR A 198 -11.40 14.83 19.79
C THR A 198 -10.05 15.45 19.44
N MET A 199 -9.96 16.23 18.36
CA MET A 199 -8.70 16.87 17.95
C MET A 199 -8.35 18.13 18.76
N PRO A 200 -9.28 19.02 19.12
CA PRO A 200 -9.02 20.05 20.13
C PRO A 200 -8.59 19.44 21.46
N TYR A 201 -9.23 18.36 21.90
CA TYR A 201 -8.81 17.64 23.10
C TYR A 201 -7.38 17.10 22.99
N TRP A 202 -7.01 16.47 21.86
CA TRP A 202 -5.63 16.05 21.59
C TRP A 202 -4.63 17.22 21.70
N ASP A 203 -4.95 18.36 21.08
CA ASP A 203 -4.11 19.57 21.12
C ASP A 203 -3.98 20.12 22.56
N GLU A 204 -5.07 20.11 23.33
CA GLU A 204 -5.10 20.51 24.74
C GLU A 204 -4.23 19.60 25.62
N ARG A 205 -4.31 18.28 25.42
CA ARG A 205 -3.49 17.31 26.17
C ARG A 205 -2.00 17.48 25.90
N LEU A 206 -1.60 17.70 24.63
CA LEU A 206 -0.21 17.98 24.30
C LEU A 206 0.29 19.25 25.00
N LYS A 207 -0.51 20.32 24.98
CA LYS A 207 -0.15 21.57 25.65
C LYS A 207 0.02 21.37 27.17
N ALA A 208 -0.91 20.64 27.80
CA ALA A 208 -0.85 20.34 29.23
C ALA A 208 0.41 19.54 29.59
N LEU A 209 0.67 18.43 28.89
CA LEU A 209 1.83 17.57 29.15
C LEU A 209 3.16 18.27 28.88
N SER A 210 3.23 19.10 27.83
CA SER A 210 4.41 19.90 27.53
C SER A 210 4.76 20.84 28.69
N ALA A 211 3.76 21.48 29.29
CA ALA A 211 3.94 22.39 30.41
C ALA A 211 4.26 21.64 31.72
N GLU A 212 3.54 20.54 32.00
CA GLU A 212 3.72 19.73 33.21
C GLU A 212 5.08 19.01 33.25
N GLY A 213 5.54 18.49 32.11
CA GLY A 213 6.79 17.73 31.99
C GLY A 213 8.06 18.55 31.74
N GLY A 214 7.93 19.89 31.74
CA GLY A 214 9.05 20.82 31.56
C GLY A 214 9.77 20.65 30.23
N TYR A 215 9.03 20.59 29.11
CA TYR A 215 9.55 20.39 27.75
C TYR A 215 9.99 21.66 27.02
N ASP A 216 10.46 22.67 27.77
CA ASP A 216 10.89 23.97 27.22
C ASP A 216 12.13 23.88 26.31
N ASP A 217 12.88 22.77 26.40
CA ASP A 217 14.04 22.48 25.54
C ASP A 217 13.65 21.89 24.17
N LEU A 218 12.36 21.58 23.95
CA LEU A 218 11.84 21.04 22.70
C LEU A 218 11.25 22.13 21.82
N LYS A 219 11.54 22.06 20.53
CA LYS A 219 10.67 22.69 19.54
C LYS A 219 9.41 21.82 19.39
N ILE A 220 8.24 22.38 19.62
CA ILE A 220 6.95 21.68 19.46
C ILE A 220 6.08 22.47 18.49
N ASP A 221 5.68 21.84 17.39
CA ASP A 221 4.69 22.38 16.46
C ASP A 221 3.53 21.41 16.24
N LYS A 222 2.42 21.95 15.74
CA LYS A 222 1.26 21.15 15.33
C LYS A 222 0.81 21.58 13.95
N PHE A 223 0.47 20.59 13.13
CA PHE A 223 -0.02 20.82 11.78
C PHE A 223 -1.30 20.05 11.55
N HIS A 224 -2.21 20.65 10.79
CA HIS A 224 -3.35 19.91 10.30
C HIS A 224 -2.87 18.78 9.36
N ILE A 225 -3.48 17.60 9.45
CA ILE A 225 -3.04 16.38 8.76
C ILE A 225 -2.91 16.56 7.23
N ASP A 226 -3.75 17.40 6.63
CA ASP A 226 -3.71 17.76 5.21
C ASP A 226 -2.44 18.54 4.83
N ILE A 227 -2.08 19.60 5.58
CA ILE A 227 -0.84 20.32 5.28
C ILE A 227 0.40 19.53 5.70
N LEU A 228 0.29 18.73 6.77
CA LEU A 228 1.38 17.86 7.23
C LEU A 228 1.76 16.83 6.16
N THR A 229 0.78 16.16 5.54
CA THR A 229 1.05 15.25 4.42
C THR A 229 1.68 15.96 3.23
N ALA A 230 1.21 17.17 2.88
CA ALA A 230 1.86 17.95 1.83
C ALA A 230 3.33 18.32 2.18
N TRP A 231 3.61 18.62 3.45
CA TRP A 231 4.96 18.96 3.90
C TRP A 231 5.90 17.76 4.01
N MET A 232 5.41 16.55 4.27
CA MET A 232 6.24 15.34 4.13
C MET A 232 6.76 15.17 2.71
N VAL A 233 6.01 15.60 1.69
CA VAL A 233 6.46 15.58 0.29
C VAL A 233 7.38 16.76 -0.02
N LEU A 234 6.99 17.97 0.37
CA LEU A 234 7.68 19.20 -0.05
C LEU A 234 8.92 19.54 0.79
N LYS A 235 8.92 19.13 2.07
CA LYS A 235 9.90 19.53 3.09
C LYS A 235 10.12 18.42 4.14
N PRO A 236 10.46 17.18 3.74
CA PRO A 236 10.59 16.06 4.68
C PRO A 236 11.71 16.26 5.73
N SER A 237 12.79 16.95 5.37
CA SER A 237 13.97 17.11 6.23
C SER A 237 13.73 17.91 7.51
N GLN A 238 12.62 18.65 7.61
CA GLN A 238 12.28 19.44 8.79
C GLN A 238 11.81 18.58 9.98
N PHE A 239 11.35 17.35 9.72
CA PHE A 239 10.75 16.50 10.74
C PHE A 239 11.82 15.74 11.55
N ASP A 240 11.44 15.33 12.76
CA ASP A 240 12.27 14.54 13.67
C ASP A 240 11.45 13.48 14.41
N VAL A 241 10.43 13.90 15.17
CA VAL A 241 9.38 13.02 15.70
C VAL A 241 8.03 13.60 15.30
N VAL A 242 7.18 12.77 14.71
CA VAL A 242 5.82 13.10 14.32
C VAL A 242 4.86 12.21 15.11
N VAL A 243 4.04 12.79 15.96
CA VAL A 243 3.03 12.04 16.73
C VAL A 243 1.65 12.20 16.12
N GLY A 244 0.87 11.13 16.08
CA GLY A 244 -0.50 11.17 15.55
C GLY A 244 -1.42 10.13 16.19
N SER A 245 -2.73 10.38 16.04
CA SER A 245 -3.77 9.42 16.37
C SER A 245 -3.64 8.14 15.53
N ASN A 246 -4.48 7.15 15.80
CA ASN A 246 -4.39 5.86 15.14
C ASN A 246 -4.46 5.96 13.61
N LEU A 247 -5.46 6.65 13.06
CA LEU A 247 -5.59 6.83 11.61
C LEU A 247 -4.51 7.77 11.03
N PHE A 248 -4.21 8.87 11.71
CA PHE A 248 -3.22 9.83 11.19
C PHE A 248 -1.82 9.24 11.18
N GLY A 249 -1.44 8.55 12.26
CA GLY A 249 -0.18 7.82 12.34
C GLY A 249 -0.06 6.77 11.25
N ASP A 250 -1.15 6.03 10.94
CA ASP A 250 -1.15 5.05 9.85
C ASP A 250 -0.80 5.71 8.51
N ILE A 251 -1.57 6.72 8.11
CA ILE A 251 -1.39 7.45 6.84
C ILE A 251 0.03 8.04 6.74
N LEU A 252 0.50 8.70 7.79
CA LEU A 252 1.82 9.36 7.79
C LEU A 252 2.96 8.36 7.71
N SER A 253 2.80 7.20 8.32
CA SER A 253 3.81 6.15 8.32
C SER A 253 3.84 5.29 7.06
N ASP A 254 2.84 5.39 6.19
CA ASP A 254 2.90 4.89 4.80
C ASP A 254 3.48 5.95 3.87
N LEU A 255 3.07 7.22 4.06
CA LEU A 255 3.54 8.34 3.25
C LEU A 255 5.04 8.61 3.46
N GLY A 256 5.53 8.54 4.70
CA GLY A 256 6.95 8.74 5.02
C GLY A 256 7.86 7.80 4.23
N PRO A 257 7.68 6.47 4.31
CA PRO A 257 8.43 5.51 3.51
C PRO A 257 8.25 5.64 2.01
N ALA A 258 7.06 6.03 1.54
CA ALA A 258 6.86 6.34 0.12
C ALA A 258 7.76 7.51 -0.32
N CYS A 259 7.92 8.55 0.51
CA CYS A 259 8.86 9.64 0.27
C CYS A 259 10.33 9.18 0.32
N THR A 260 10.65 8.10 1.04
CA THR A 260 12.02 7.55 1.11
C THR A 260 12.33 6.54 0.00
N GLY A 261 11.40 6.26 -0.93
CA GLY A 261 11.65 5.41 -2.10
C GLY A 261 10.71 4.22 -2.23
N THR A 262 10.57 3.44 -1.15
CA THR A 262 9.77 2.21 -1.15
C THR A 262 9.23 1.94 0.26
N ILE A 263 7.99 1.45 0.34
CA ILE A 263 7.42 0.95 1.60
C ILE A 263 8.07 -0.37 2.04
N GLY A 264 8.73 -1.10 1.13
CA GLY A 264 9.32 -2.41 1.37
C GLY A 264 10.47 -2.41 2.39
N VAL A 265 11.06 -1.24 2.68
CA VAL A 265 12.13 -1.11 3.68
C VAL A 265 11.62 -0.70 5.06
N ALA A 266 10.36 -0.28 5.20
CA ALA A 266 9.86 0.31 6.43
C ALA A 266 9.58 -0.76 7.51
N PRO A 267 10.26 -0.70 8.66
CA PRO A 267 9.95 -1.55 9.81
C PRO A 267 8.94 -0.87 10.74
N SER A 268 8.45 -1.62 11.72
CA SER A 268 7.68 -1.08 12.82
C SER A 268 7.87 -1.89 14.10
N GLY A 269 7.66 -1.22 15.23
CA GLY A 269 7.53 -1.85 16.55
C GLY A 269 6.24 -1.40 17.21
N ASN A 270 5.38 -2.35 17.57
CA ASN A 270 4.20 -2.17 18.40
C ASN A 270 4.62 -2.46 19.84
N ILE A 271 4.92 -1.41 20.57
CA ILE A 271 5.62 -1.47 21.85
C ILE A 271 4.62 -1.37 22.99
N ASN A 272 4.74 -2.28 23.96
CA ASN A 272 4.24 -2.09 25.32
C ASN A 272 5.42 -1.58 26.17
N PRO A 273 5.57 -0.25 26.37
CA PRO A 273 6.79 0.33 26.93
C PRO A 273 7.11 -0.14 28.35
N GLU A 274 6.10 -0.52 29.13
CA GLU A 274 6.28 -1.05 30.49
C GLU A 274 6.79 -2.50 30.52
N GLY A 275 6.77 -3.22 29.39
CA GLY A 275 7.20 -4.62 29.31
C GLY A 275 6.29 -5.58 30.09
N LYS A 276 5.02 -5.21 30.31
CA LYS A 276 4.02 -6.08 30.95
C LYS A 276 3.57 -7.21 30.03
N PHE A 277 3.60 -6.94 28.73
CA PHE A 277 3.28 -7.88 27.67
C PHE A 277 4.38 -7.83 26.59
N PRO A 278 4.54 -8.88 25.77
CA PRO A 278 5.53 -8.87 24.70
C PRO A 278 5.23 -7.75 23.70
N SER A 279 6.26 -7.01 23.31
CA SER A 279 6.19 -6.10 22.17
C SER A 279 6.24 -6.89 20.85
N LEU A 280 5.62 -6.35 19.79
CA LEU A 280 5.55 -6.97 18.47
C LEU A 280 6.34 -6.17 17.44
N PHE A 281 7.20 -6.83 16.67
CA PHE A 281 8.02 -6.23 15.62
C PHE A 281 7.64 -6.80 14.26
N GLU A 282 7.31 -5.93 13.30
CA GLU A 282 6.81 -6.30 11.97
C GLU A 282 7.19 -5.25 10.91
N PRO A 283 7.25 -5.60 9.62
CA PRO A 283 7.27 -4.62 8.53
C PRO A 283 5.99 -3.77 8.52
N VAL A 284 6.06 -2.55 7.98
CA VAL A 284 4.85 -1.72 7.75
C VAL A 284 3.98 -2.31 6.64
N HIS A 285 4.61 -2.90 5.61
CA HIS A 285 3.88 -3.42 4.45
C HIS A 285 2.97 -4.60 4.80
N GLY A 286 1.87 -4.76 4.05
CA GLY A 286 0.99 -5.92 4.17
C GLY A 286 1.55 -7.20 3.53
N SER A 287 0.67 -8.17 3.32
CA SER A 287 0.98 -9.50 2.77
C SER A 287 1.26 -9.53 1.25
N ALA A 288 1.02 -8.42 0.55
CA ALA A 288 1.24 -8.23 -0.89
C ALA A 288 0.90 -9.46 -1.77
N PRO A 289 -0.38 -9.89 -1.81
CA PRO A 289 -0.79 -11.11 -2.51
C PRO A 289 -0.47 -11.11 -4.01
N ASP A 290 -0.37 -9.93 -4.61
CA ASP A 290 -0.06 -9.72 -6.02
C ASP A 290 1.38 -10.07 -6.40
N ILE A 291 2.31 -10.06 -5.44
CA ILE A 291 3.72 -10.43 -5.65
C ILE A 291 4.16 -11.69 -4.90
N TYR A 292 3.33 -12.20 -3.99
CA TYR A 292 3.59 -13.47 -3.31
C TYR A 292 3.84 -14.63 -4.29
N GLY A 293 4.85 -15.45 -4.00
CA GLY A 293 5.28 -16.60 -4.80
C GLY A 293 6.24 -16.23 -5.94
N LYS A 294 6.60 -14.94 -6.09
CA LYS A 294 7.52 -14.48 -7.14
C LYS A 294 8.95 -14.30 -6.64
N GLY A 295 9.20 -14.32 -5.33
CA GLY A 295 10.54 -14.14 -4.76
C GLY A 295 11.14 -12.76 -5.04
N ILE A 296 10.30 -11.73 -5.13
CA ILE A 296 10.70 -10.34 -5.39
C ILE A 296 10.32 -9.37 -4.26
N ALA A 297 9.71 -9.87 -3.17
CA ALA A 297 9.44 -9.07 -1.98
C ALA A 297 10.74 -8.53 -1.38
N ASN A 298 10.74 -7.27 -0.98
CA ASN A 298 11.89 -6.65 -0.32
C ASN A 298 11.97 -7.12 1.15
N PRO A 299 13.05 -7.83 1.57
CA PRO A 299 13.14 -8.35 2.94
C PRO A 299 13.65 -7.31 3.95
N VAL A 300 14.04 -6.11 3.52
CA VAL A 300 14.69 -5.11 4.38
C VAL A 300 13.77 -4.67 5.53
N GLY A 301 12.48 -4.41 5.26
CA GLY A 301 11.53 -4.02 6.32
C GLY A 301 11.43 -5.08 7.42
N MET A 302 11.48 -6.36 7.05
CA MET A 302 11.49 -7.46 8.00
C MET A 302 12.81 -7.52 8.79
N ILE A 303 13.94 -7.52 8.09
CA ILE A 303 15.26 -7.57 8.74
C ILE A 303 15.47 -6.38 9.69
N TRP A 304 14.99 -5.19 9.30
CA TRP A 304 15.03 -3.99 10.12
C TRP A 304 14.06 -4.08 11.31
N ALA A 305 12.87 -4.67 11.17
CA ALA A 305 12.02 -4.95 12.32
C ALA A 305 12.74 -5.86 13.36
N GLY A 306 13.49 -6.87 12.89
CA GLY A 306 14.35 -7.68 13.74
C GLY A 306 15.49 -6.89 14.40
N GLN A 307 16.09 -5.95 13.67
CA GLN A 307 17.08 -5.01 14.23
C GLN A 307 16.46 -4.12 15.33
N MET A 308 15.24 -3.61 15.11
CA MET A 308 14.51 -2.81 16.10
C MET A 308 14.20 -3.62 17.36
N MET A 309 13.88 -4.91 17.21
CA MET A 309 13.69 -5.82 18.35
C MET A 309 14.97 -5.93 19.18
N LEU A 310 16.13 -6.16 18.55
CA LEU A 310 17.40 -6.21 19.28
C LEU A 310 17.71 -4.89 19.99
N GLN A 311 17.43 -3.75 19.33
CA GLN A 311 17.59 -2.41 19.92
C GLN A 311 16.69 -2.23 21.15
N HIS A 312 15.44 -2.71 21.09
CA HIS A 312 14.47 -2.61 22.19
C HIS A 312 14.94 -3.35 23.46
N PHE A 313 15.56 -4.53 23.31
CA PHE A 313 16.13 -5.28 24.44
C PHE A 313 17.55 -4.85 24.84
N GLY A 314 18.06 -3.76 24.28
CA GLY A 314 19.37 -3.20 24.66
C GLY A 314 20.58 -3.89 24.01
N PHE A 315 20.39 -4.78 23.03
CA PHE A 315 21.48 -5.40 22.26
C PHE A 315 22.03 -4.43 21.20
N LYS A 316 22.49 -3.26 21.65
CA LYS A 316 22.88 -2.13 20.81
C LYS A 316 23.92 -2.47 19.75
N ASP A 317 25.00 -3.14 20.13
CA ASP A 317 26.09 -3.46 19.19
C ASP A 317 25.63 -4.38 18.05
N ALA A 318 24.77 -5.36 18.37
CA ALA A 318 24.18 -6.25 17.39
C ALA A 318 23.19 -5.51 16.48
N ALA A 319 22.35 -4.66 17.06
CA ALA A 319 21.39 -3.85 16.33
C ALA A 319 22.09 -2.86 15.38
N ASP A 320 23.14 -2.17 15.84
CA ASP A 320 23.95 -1.26 15.03
C ASP A 320 24.64 -1.99 13.88
N ALA A 321 25.18 -3.18 14.13
CA ALA A 321 25.82 -3.99 13.10
C ALA A 321 24.82 -4.49 12.03
N MET A 322 23.59 -4.84 12.43
CA MET A 322 22.53 -5.17 11.48
C MET A 322 22.14 -3.95 10.62
N MET A 323 22.01 -2.78 11.24
CA MET A 323 21.68 -1.55 10.51
C MET A 323 22.76 -1.16 9.52
N LYS A 324 24.02 -1.20 9.97
CA LYS A 324 25.16 -0.94 9.10
C LYS A 324 25.22 -1.93 7.93
N ALA A 325 24.90 -3.20 8.16
CA ALA A 325 24.87 -4.20 7.09
C ALA A 325 23.79 -3.92 6.04
N ILE A 326 22.60 -3.47 6.47
CA ILE A 326 21.54 -3.01 5.56
C ILE A 326 22.05 -1.82 4.75
N GLU A 327 22.55 -0.78 5.41
CA GLU A 327 23.05 0.45 4.78
C GLU A 327 24.17 0.16 3.77
N ASP A 328 25.16 -0.66 4.14
CA ASP A 328 26.29 -1.01 3.28
C ASP A 328 25.82 -1.77 2.03
N VAL A 329 24.93 -2.75 2.16
CA VAL A 329 24.44 -3.54 1.00
C VAL A 329 23.59 -2.69 0.07
N LEU A 330 22.75 -1.81 0.60
CA LEU A 330 21.96 -0.89 -0.21
C LEU A 330 22.84 0.16 -0.90
N ALA A 331 23.87 0.68 -0.22
CA ALA A 331 24.84 1.60 -0.80
C ALA A 331 25.69 0.96 -1.91
N GLU A 332 26.14 -0.29 -1.73
CA GLU A 332 26.85 -1.07 -2.76
C GLU A 332 25.95 -1.32 -3.98
N GLY A 333 24.66 -1.52 -3.74
CA GLY A 333 23.66 -1.69 -4.79
C GLY A 333 23.87 -2.97 -5.60
N GLY A 334 23.69 -2.86 -6.91
CA GLY A 334 23.85 -3.97 -7.85
C GLY A 334 22.51 -4.55 -8.29
N SER A 335 22.29 -4.56 -9.61
CA SER A 335 21.03 -4.96 -10.23
C SER A 335 20.63 -6.43 -10.00
N HIS A 336 21.54 -7.25 -9.50
CA HIS A 336 21.36 -8.67 -9.16
C HIS A 336 21.19 -8.92 -7.66
N ILE A 337 21.35 -7.90 -6.82
CA ILE A 337 21.17 -7.96 -5.37
C ILE A 337 19.87 -7.25 -4.99
N ILE A 338 19.73 -6.00 -5.43
CA ILE A 338 18.61 -5.10 -5.12
C ILE A 338 17.30 -5.63 -5.71
N THR A 339 16.21 -5.58 -4.95
CA THR A 339 14.89 -6.03 -5.39
C THR A 339 14.24 -5.05 -6.38
N PRO A 340 13.24 -5.49 -7.17
CA PRO A 340 12.66 -4.67 -8.23
C PRO A 340 12.01 -3.36 -7.79
N ASP A 341 11.49 -3.30 -6.55
CA ASP A 341 10.90 -2.08 -5.98
C ASP A 341 11.92 -0.94 -5.81
N MET A 342 13.21 -1.27 -5.71
CA MET A 342 14.32 -0.32 -5.65
C MET A 342 15.08 -0.21 -6.99
N GLY A 343 14.53 -0.75 -8.07
CA GLY A 343 15.09 -0.64 -9.43
C GLY A 343 16.07 -1.75 -9.83
N GLY A 344 16.22 -2.81 -9.04
CA GLY A 344 17.03 -3.97 -9.45
C GLY A 344 16.37 -4.80 -10.54
N SER A 345 17.13 -5.20 -11.57
CA SER A 345 16.57 -5.91 -12.73
C SER A 345 16.50 -7.43 -12.56
N THR A 346 17.38 -7.99 -11.73
CA THR A 346 17.51 -9.45 -11.52
C THR A 346 17.65 -9.84 -10.05
N GLY A 347 17.67 -8.86 -9.13
CA GLY A 347 17.68 -9.14 -7.70
C GLY A 347 16.34 -9.69 -7.22
N THR A 348 16.42 -10.44 -6.13
CA THR A 348 15.37 -11.25 -5.54
C THR A 348 15.35 -11.04 -4.04
N THR A 349 14.26 -11.47 -3.40
CA THR A 349 14.14 -11.53 -1.94
C THR A 349 15.36 -12.23 -1.32
N GLU A 350 15.70 -13.41 -1.85
CA GLU A 350 16.83 -14.22 -1.38
C GLU A 350 18.18 -13.54 -1.58
N SER A 351 18.45 -12.96 -2.76
CA SER A 351 19.76 -12.33 -3.03
C SER A 351 20.03 -11.14 -2.12
N LEU A 352 19.01 -10.31 -1.86
CA LEU A 352 19.14 -9.15 -0.98
C LEU A 352 19.32 -9.59 0.48
N GLY A 353 18.47 -10.49 0.98
CA GLY A 353 18.57 -10.98 2.36
C GLY A 353 19.88 -11.74 2.63
N ALA A 354 20.33 -12.58 1.69
CA ALA A 354 21.60 -13.29 1.82
C ALA A 354 22.82 -12.37 1.79
N ALA A 355 22.77 -11.28 1.01
CA ALA A 355 23.83 -10.27 0.99
C ALA A 355 23.93 -9.56 2.35
N ILE A 356 22.79 -9.17 2.95
CA ILE A 356 22.73 -8.55 4.28
C ILE A 356 23.23 -9.52 5.36
N GLU A 357 22.77 -10.77 5.37
CA GLU A 357 23.25 -11.80 6.28
C GLU A 357 24.78 -11.97 6.22
N LYS A 358 25.33 -12.07 5.00
CA LYS A 358 26.78 -12.19 4.79
C LYS A 358 27.55 -10.97 5.33
N LYS A 359 26.98 -9.77 5.16
CA LYS A 359 27.58 -8.52 5.66
C LYS A 359 27.55 -8.46 7.20
N ILE A 360 26.46 -8.91 7.83
CA ILE A 360 26.36 -9.04 9.30
C ILE A 360 27.50 -9.92 9.83
N LEU A 361 27.73 -11.09 9.22
CA LEU A 361 28.81 -12.02 9.60
C LEU A 361 30.23 -11.47 9.36
N GLY A 362 30.38 -10.31 8.71
CA GLY A 362 31.65 -9.58 8.63
C GLY A 362 32.53 -9.90 7.42
N GLY A 363 31.98 -10.44 6.33
CA GLY A 363 32.70 -10.52 5.05
C GLY A 363 34.04 -11.29 5.08
N ALA A 364 34.30 -12.12 6.10
CA ALA A 364 35.45 -12.99 6.09
C ALA A 364 35.33 -13.97 4.93
N ALA A 365 36.31 -13.96 4.02
CA ALA A 365 36.55 -15.07 3.13
C ALA A 365 36.53 -16.34 3.98
N CYS A 366 35.63 -17.25 3.62
CA CYS A 366 35.49 -18.55 4.26
C CYS A 366 36.76 -19.37 3.99
N THR A 367 37.78 -19.24 4.85
CA THR A 367 38.97 -20.11 4.85
C THR A 367 39.03 -21.01 6.08
N HIS A 368 38.06 -20.96 7.01
CA HIS A 368 38.06 -21.83 8.19
C HIS A 368 36.72 -22.49 8.54
N LEU A 369 35.97 -22.98 7.53
CA LEU A 369 34.82 -23.88 7.77
C LEU A 369 34.98 -25.28 7.13
N ASN A 370 36.22 -25.75 6.90
CA ASN A 370 36.48 -27.13 6.50
C ASN A 370 36.64 -28.14 7.66
N GLY A 371 36.43 -27.74 8.91
CA GLY A 371 36.67 -28.61 10.08
C GLY A 371 35.46 -29.38 10.64
N ARG A 372 34.21 -28.96 10.36
CA ARG A 372 33.03 -29.51 11.06
C ARG A 372 31.80 -29.85 10.20
N ARG A 373 31.96 -29.96 8.87
CA ARG A 373 30.90 -30.44 7.95
C ARG A 373 31.21 -31.82 7.36
N ARG A 374 31.63 -32.77 8.19
CA ARG A 374 31.69 -34.21 7.85
C ARG A 374 30.81 -35.01 8.82
N SER A 375 29.50 -34.88 8.69
CA SER A 375 28.57 -35.91 9.20
C SER A 375 27.16 -35.87 8.61
N PHE A 376 26.77 -34.82 7.87
CA PHE A 376 25.45 -34.76 7.24
C PHE A 376 25.59 -34.31 5.78
N ILE A 377 25.48 -35.27 4.87
CA ILE A 377 25.06 -35.22 3.45
C ILE A 377 25.66 -36.48 2.79
N ARG A 378 24.96 -37.60 2.96
CA ARG A 378 24.86 -38.66 1.95
C ARG A 378 23.38 -38.71 1.59
N HIS A 379 23.09 -38.88 0.30
CA HIS A 379 21.78 -38.79 -0.36
C HIS A 379 21.45 -37.41 -0.93
N SER A 380 21.95 -37.15 -2.14
CA SER A 380 21.13 -36.78 -3.31
C SER A 380 22.06 -36.33 -4.43
N ALA A 381 22.73 -37.30 -5.05
CA ALA A 381 23.45 -37.11 -6.30
C ALA A 381 22.75 -37.95 -7.36
N HIS A 382 21.76 -37.37 -8.03
CA HIS A 382 21.33 -37.77 -9.37
C HIS A 382 20.66 -36.57 -10.02
N PHE A 383 20.94 -36.40 -11.31
CA PHE A 383 20.31 -35.44 -12.24
C PHE A 383 20.99 -34.07 -12.44
N ILE A 384 22.19 -34.10 -13.02
CA ILE A 384 22.64 -33.07 -13.98
C ILE A 384 22.91 -33.79 -15.30
N MET A 385 21.97 -33.68 -16.25
CA MET A 385 22.26 -33.75 -17.69
C MET A 385 20.99 -33.39 -18.48
N THR A 386 20.96 -32.16 -19.01
CA THR A 386 20.46 -31.74 -20.34
C THR A 386 20.10 -30.24 -20.32
N LYS A 387 21.10 -29.39 -20.55
CA LYS A 387 20.91 -28.01 -21.05
C LYS A 387 21.29 -28.02 -22.52
N LYS A 388 20.30 -28.03 -23.42
CA LYS A 388 20.34 -27.48 -24.81
C LYS A 388 19.07 -27.86 -25.58
N SER A 389 17.92 -27.29 -25.21
CA SER A 389 16.73 -27.23 -26.10
C SER A 389 15.63 -26.21 -25.71
N ASP A 390 15.80 -25.39 -24.66
CA ASP A 390 14.65 -24.67 -24.06
C ASP A 390 14.32 -23.26 -24.60
N ALA A 391 15.04 -22.75 -25.61
CA ALA A 391 14.69 -21.45 -26.18
C ALA A 391 13.40 -21.49 -27.03
N THR A 392 13.09 -22.63 -27.65
CA THR A 392 11.85 -22.83 -28.44
C THR A 392 10.67 -23.30 -27.58
N SER A 393 10.92 -23.94 -26.42
CA SER A 393 9.84 -24.46 -25.55
C SER A 393 9.09 -23.34 -24.78
N SER A 394 9.76 -22.22 -24.47
CA SER A 394 9.18 -21.09 -23.74
C SER A 394 8.09 -20.35 -24.53
N SER A 395 8.29 -20.13 -25.83
CA SER A 395 7.31 -19.46 -26.70
C SER A 395 6.05 -20.32 -26.93
N VAL A 396 6.22 -21.64 -27.03
CA VAL A 396 5.12 -22.61 -27.15
C VAL A 396 4.32 -22.68 -25.85
N ARG A 397 5.00 -22.68 -24.68
CA ARG A 397 4.36 -22.66 -23.36
C ARG A 397 3.55 -21.39 -23.10
N VAL A 398 4.04 -20.23 -23.57
CA VAL A 398 3.31 -18.95 -23.47
C VAL A 398 2.08 -18.95 -24.38
N ARG A 399 2.19 -19.45 -25.62
CA ARG A 399 1.04 -19.57 -26.54
C ARG A 399 0.00 -20.56 -26.02
N ASP A 400 0.41 -21.68 -25.44
CA ASP A 400 -0.50 -22.65 -24.83
C ASP A 400 -1.19 -22.12 -23.58
N ASN A 401 -0.49 -21.38 -22.73
CA ASN A 401 -1.10 -20.72 -21.58
C ASN A 401 -2.12 -19.64 -21.99
N GLN A 402 -1.83 -18.89 -23.06
CA GLN A 402 -2.77 -17.92 -23.62
C GLN A 402 -3.98 -18.63 -24.26
N ARG A 403 -3.78 -19.74 -24.97
CA ARG A 403 -4.86 -20.55 -25.56
C ARG A 403 -5.78 -21.15 -24.48
N ARG A 404 -5.21 -21.72 -23.41
CA ARG A 404 -5.97 -22.24 -22.25
C ARG A 404 -6.71 -21.13 -21.50
N SER A 405 -6.13 -19.93 -21.40
CA SER A 405 -6.80 -18.76 -20.83
C SER A 405 -8.00 -18.30 -21.66
N ARG A 406 -7.89 -18.35 -23.00
CA ARG A 406 -9.00 -18.03 -23.92
C ARG A 406 -10.11 -19.09 -23.88
N LEU A 407 -9.77 -20.37 -23.84
CA LEU A 407 -10.73 -21.46 -23.68
C LEU A 407 -11.55 -21.31 -22.38
N ARG A 408 -10.88 -21.04 -21.25
CA ARG A 408 -11.57 -20.76 -19.97
C ARG A 408 -12.48 -19.53 -20.03
N ARG A 409 -12.13 -18.50 -20.80
CA ARG A 409 -13.00 -17.33 -21.01
C ARG A 409 -14.20 -17.66 -21.90
N ALA A 410 -14.01 -18.44 -22.95
CA ALA A 410 -15.10 -18.88 -23.83
C ALA A 410 -16.09 -19.79 -23.07
N GLU A 411 -15.59 -20.72 -22.27
CA GLU A 411 -16.40 -21.58 -21.38
C GLU A 411 -17.19 -20.75 -20.36
N LEU A 412 -16.56 -19.72 -19.77
CA LEU A 412 -17.24 -18.82 -18.84
C LEU A 412 -18.35 -18.01 -19.53
N VAL A 413 -18.12 -17.51 -20.75
CA VAL A 413 -19.14 -16.77 -21.51
C VAL A 413 -20.31 -17.69 -21.88
N GLN A 414 -20.04 -18.92 -22.31
CA GLN A 414 -21.09 -19.91 -22.57
C GLN A 414 -21.87 -20.25 -21.30
N SER A 415 -21.20 -20.43 -20.16
CA SER A 415 -21.85 -20.68 -18.86
C SER A 415 -22.77 -19.52 -18.46
N LEU A 416 -22.34 -18.28 -18.68
CA LEU A 416 -23.15 -17.10 -18.42
C LEU A 416 -24.34 -16.97 -19.36
N GLN A 417 -24.18 -17.24 -20.66
CA GLN A 417 -25.29 -17.27 -21.62
C GLN A 417 -26.32 -18.33 -21.26
N LYS A 418 -25.87 -19.52 -20.85
CA LYS A 418 -26.76 -20.62 -20.42
C LYS A 418 -27.55 -20.22 -19.16
N ARG A 419 -26.91 -19.53 -18.21
CA ARG A 419 -27.59 -19.00 -17.00
C ARG A 419 -28.58 -17.88 -17.31
N VAL A 420 -28.32 -17.04 -18.32
CA VAL A 420 -29.28 -16.01 -18.77
C VAL A 420 -30.51 -16.66 -19.39
N GLN A 421 -30.33 -17.65 -20.28
CA GLN A 421 -31.45 -18.40 -20.87
C GLN A 421 -32.26 -19.17 -19.81
N GLU A 422 -31.60 -19.68 -18.77
CA GLU A 422 -32.26 -20.31 -17.61
C GLU A 422 -33.14 -19.29 -16.86
N TYR A 423 -32.65 -18.06 -16.63
CA TYR A 423 -33.42 -17.01 -15.96
C TYR A 423 -34.57 -16.46 -16.81
N GLU A 424 -34.42 -16.41 -18.13
CA GLU A 424 -35.50 -16.08 -19.06
C GLU A 424 -36.59 -17.15 -19.06
N ARG A 425 -36.22 -18.44 -19.03
CA ARG A 425 -37.16 -19.56 -18.90
C ARG A 425 -37.91 -19.57 -17.57
N GLN A 426 -37.25 -19.14 -16.50
CA GLN A 426 -37.83 -19.05 -15.16
C GLN A 426 -38.72 -17.81 -14.96
N GLY A 427 -38.92 -16.98 -15.98
CA GLY A 427 -39.79 -15.79 -15.92
C GLY A 427 -39.31 -14.73 -14.93
N VAL A 428 -38.03 -14.73 -14.56
CA VAL A 428 -37.46 -13.78 -13.60
C VAL A 428 -37.33 -12.42 -14.29
N ALA A 429 -38.34 -11.58 -14.14
CA ALA A 429 -38.33 -10.23 -14.65
C ALA A 429 -37.15 -9.45 -14.05
N ALA A 430 -36.30 -8.89 -14.91
CA ALA A 430 -35.23 -7.99 -14.50
C ALA A 430 -35.81 -6.86 -13.64
N THR A 431 -35.16 -6.53 -12.52
CA THR A 431 -35.59 -5.44 -11.65
C THR A 431 -35.63 -4.13 -12.44
N LEU A 432 -36.48 -3.18 -12.01
CA LEU A 432 -36.65 -1.90 -12.71
C LEU A 432 -35.31 -1.17 -12.90
N GLU A 433 -34.40 -1.27 -11.94
CA GLU A 433 -33.04 -0.72 -12.00
C GLU A 433 -32.19 -1.38 -13.09
N MET A 434 -32.26 -2.71 -13.25
CA MET A 434 -31.56 -3.42 -14.32
C MET A 434 -32.11 -3.03 -15.69
N GLN A 435 -33.42 -2.86 -15.82
CA GLN A 435 -34.06 -2.40 -17.05
C GLN A 435 -33.67 -0.94 -17.38
N GLN A 436 -33.58 -0.07 -16.37
CA GLN A 436 -33.15 1.31 -16.53
C GLN A 436 -31.67 1.43 -16.89
N ALA A 437 -30.80 0.65 -16.25
CA ALA A 437 -29.38 0.59 -16.58
C ALA A 437 -29.14 0.07 -18.00
N ALA A 438 -29.84 -1.00 -18.40
CA ALA A 438 -29.78 -1.53 -19.76
C ALA A 438 -30.27 -0.51 -20.81
N ARG A 439 -31.37 0.21 -20.53
CA ARG A 439 -31.87 1.29 -21.40
C ARG A 439 -30.86 2.44 -21.51
N LYS A 440 -30.22 2.83 -20.41
CA LYS A 440 -29.21 3.89 -20.41
C LYS A 440 -27.98 3.51 -21.23
N VAL A 441 -27.48 2.29 -21.07
CA VAL A 441 -26.35 1.77 -21.87
C VAL A 441 -26.72 1.67 -23.36
N ALA A 442 -27.93 1.23 -23.68
CA ALA A 442 -28.41 1.19 -25.06
C ALA A 442 -28.50 2.60 -25.67
N GLN A 443 -29.00 3.59 -24.93
CA GLN A 443 -29.06 4.98 -25.38
C GLN A 443 -27.69 5.62 -25.58
N ASP A 444 -26.76 5.39 -24.67
CA ASP A 444 -25.40 5.93 -24.78
C ASP A 444 -24.64 5.30 -25.96
N ASN A 445 -24.81 4.00 -26.20
CA ASN A 445 -24.29 3.33 -27.39
C ASN A 445 -24.87 3.88 -28.68
N LEU A 446 -26.16 4.21 -28.71
CA LEU A 446 -26.82 4.78 -29.88
C LEU A 446 -26.30 6.19 -30.18
N ARG A 447 -26.09 7.01 -29.14
CA ARG A 447 -25.49 8.35 -29.26
C ARG A 447 -24.05 8.28 -29.77
N LEU A 448 -23.25 7.35 -29.24
CA LEU A 448 -21.87 7.15 -29.67
C LEU A 448 -21.80 6.71 -31.14
N ARG A 449 -22.64 5.75 -31.55
CA ARG A 449 -22.71 5.34 -32.97
C ARG A 449 -23.18 6.47 -33.88
N ALA A 450 -24.13 7.29 -33.45
CA ALA A 450 -24.56 8.46 -34.23
C ALA A 450 -23.46 9.52 -34.36
N LEU A 451 -22.67 9.75 -33.31
CA LEU A 451 -21.50 10.64 -33.37
C LEU A 451 -20.44 10.09 -34.33
N LEU A 452 -20.14 8.80 -34.25
CA LEU A 452 -19.18 8.15 -35.13
C LEU A 452 -19.62 8.17 -36.59
N ALA A 453 -20.91 7.95 -36.86
CA ALA A 453 -21.48 8.05 -38.21
C ALA A 453 -21.38 9.48 -38.78
N ARG A 454 -21.55 10.52 -37.96
CA ARG A 454 -21.33 11.92 -38.37
C ARG A 454 -19.89 12.23 -38.74
N HIS A 455 -18.94 11.42 -38.26
CA HIS A 455 -17.53 11.49 -38.60
C HIS A 455 -17.11 10.43 -39.63
N GLY A 456 -18.08 9.84 -40.35
CA GLY A 456 -17.83 8.96 -41.49
C GLY A 456 -17.47 7.51 -41.12
N VAL A 457 -17.67 7.10 -39.86
CA VAL A 457 -17.40 5.72 -39.42
C VAL A 457 -18.68 4.89 -39.55
N SER A 458 -18.62 3.84 -40.35
CA SER A 458 -19.73 2.92 -40.58
C SER A 458 -19.95 1.98 -39.39
N SER A 459 -21.16 1.43 -39.30
CA SER A 459 -21.46 0.42 -38.26
C SER A 459 -20.66 -0.88 -38.46
N GLU A 460 -20.29 -1.22 -39.69
CA GLU A 460 -19.47 -2.41 -39.99
C GLU A 460 -18.03 -2.26 -39.50
N GLU A 461 -17.43 -1.08 -39.62
CA GLU A 461 -16.10 -0.79 -39.08
C GLU A 461 -16.08 -0.89 -37.55
N ILE A 462 -17.13 -0.41 -36.88
CA ILE A 462 -17.29 -0.51 -35.42
C ILE A 462 -17.39 -1.98 -35.00
N GLU A 463 -18.20 -2.79 -35.70
CA GLU A 463 -18.38 -4.21 -35.41
C GLU A 463 -17.11 -5.03 -35.68
N SER A 464 -16.38 -4.70 -36.75
CA SER A 464 -15.10 -5.33 -37.09
C SER A 464 -14.04 -5.07 -36.01
N PHE A 465 -13.91 -3.81 -35.57
CA PHE A 465 -12.98 -3.41 -34.52
C PHE A 465 -13.27 -4.09 -33.18
N LEU A 466 -14.54 -4.26 -32.82
CA LEU A 466 -14.95 -4.94 -31.58
C LEU A 466 -14.71 -6.46 -31.63
N ARG A 467 -14.71 -7.07 -32.81
CA ARG A 467 -14.45 -8.51 -32.99
C ARG A 467 -12.95 -8.83 -33.05
N TYR A 468 -12.14 -7.98 -33.69
CA TYR A 468 -10.72 -8.23 -33.93
C TYR A 468 -9.85 -6.99 -33.64
N PRO A 469 -9.68 -6.61 -32.36
CA PRO A 469 -9.01 -5.36 -31.97
C PRO A 469 -7.49 -5.31 -32.24
N GLU A 470 -6.88 -6.45 -32.59
CA GLU A 470 -5.44 -6.61 -32.87
C GLU A 470 -5.16 -6.82 -34.37
N ASP A 471 -6.15 -6.65 -35.24
CA ASP A 471 -5.96 -6.75 -36.69
C ASP A 471 -5.08 -5.59 -37.21
N PRO A 472 -3.95 -5.85 -37.91
CA PRO A 472 -3.10 -4.80 -38.46
C PRO A 472 -3.81 -3.81 -39.37
N SER A 473 -4.86 -4.25 -40.08
CA SER A 473 -5.68 -3.38 -40.93
C SER A 473 -6.49 -2.33 -40.13
N ASN A 474 -6.78 -2.61 -38.86
CA ASN A 474 -7.39 -1.65 -37.93
C ASN A 474 -6.38 -0.61 -37.40
N ALA A 475 -5.07 -0.83 -37.56
CA ALA A 475 -4.05 0.16 -37.23
C ALA A 475 -3.86 1.19 -38.36
N GLU A 476 -3.95 0.77 -39.63
CA GLU A 476 -3.95 1.66 -40.79
C GLU A 476 -5.17 2.60 -40.81
N ALA A 477 -6.32 2.14 -40.30
CA ALA A 477 -7.52 2.97 -40.15
C ALA A 477 -7.38 4.11 -39.11
N ARG A 478 -6.39 4.07 -38.19
CA ARG A 478 -6.21 5.07 -37.11
C ARG A 478 -5.63 6.39 -37.61
N GLY A 479 -4.75 6.37 -38.60
CA GLY A 479 -4.03 7.56 -39.08
C GLY A 479 -4.94 8.60 -39.73
N PRO A 480 -5.73 8.23 -40.76
CA PRO A 480 -6.70 9.13 -41.40
C PRO A 480 -7.87 9.52 -40.48
N TYR A 481 -8.13 8.73 -39.43
CA TYR A 481 -9.18 8.97 -38.43
C TYR A 481 -8.83 10.11 -37.47
N LEU A 482 -7.60 10.12 -36.95
CA LEU A 482 -7.12 11.18 -36.04
C LEU A 482 -6.94 12.53 -36.76
N GLN A 483 -6.50 12.52 -38.03
CA GLN A 483 -6.34 13.74 -38.83
C GLN A 483 -7.68 14.42 -39.17
N ARG A 484 -8.75 13.64 -39.44
CA ARG A 484 -10.09 14.19 -39.74
C ARG A 484 -10.82 14.75 -38.52
N LEU A 485 -10.57 14.18 -37.34
CA LEU A 485 -11.07 14.72 -36.07
C LEU A 485 -10.36 16.01 -35.65
N ALA A 486 -9.04 16.12 -35.88
CA ALA A 486 -8.27 17.33 -35.60
C ALA A 486 -8.67 18.51 -36.51
N SER A 487 -8.78 18.28 -37.82
CA SER A 487 -9.15 19.30 -38.81
C SER A 487 -10.59 19.81 -38.66
N GLY A 488 -11.54 18.96 -38.22
CA GLY A 488 -12.91 19.37 -37.92
C GLY A 488 -13.04 20.26 -36.68
N LEU A 489 -12.14 20.10 -35.71
CA LEU A 489 -12.08 20.94 -34.51
C LEU A 489 -11.41 22.29 -34.79
N GLU A 490 -10.41 22.33 -35.67
CA GLU A 490 -9.78 23.59 -36.13
C GLU A 490 -10.74 24.45 -36.96
N GLN A 491 -11.51 23.87 -37.90
CA GLN A 491 -12.50 24.62 -38.66
C GLN A 491 -13.65 25.21 -37.80
N GLN A 492 -13.99 24.55 -36.68
CA GLN A 492 -14.96 25.07 -35.72
C GLN A 492 -14.41 26.19 -34.83
N ALA A 493 -13.09 26.24 -34.62
CA ALA A 493 -12.43 27.33 -33.92
C ALA A 493 -12.31 28.58 -34.81
N SER A 494 -11.93 28.41 -36.08
CA SER A 494 -11.77 29.53 -37.03
C SER A 494 -13.11 30.20 -37.40
N ARG A 495 -14.22 29.45 -37.48
CA ARG A 495 -15.57 30.04 -37.71
C ARG A 495 -16.09 30.90 -36.56
N LYS A 496 -15.51 30.80 -35.36
CA LYS A 496 -15.88 31.63 -34.20
C LYS A 496 -15.05 32.89 -34.07
N GLU A 497 -13.94 33.02 -34.80
CA GLU A 497 -13.11 34.23 -34.80
C GLU A 497 -13.60 35.29 -35.79
N GLU A 498 -14.29 34.90 -36.87
CA GLU A 498 -14.84 35.85 -37.86
C GLU A 498 -16.15 36.55 -37.43
N GLU A 499 -16.79 36.11 -36.34
CA GLU A 499 -18.09 36.63 -35.88
C GLU A 499 -17.98 37.79 -34.85
N TYR A 500 -16.75 38.25 -34.52
CA TYR A 500 -16.51 39.32 -33.53
C TYR A 500 -15.49 40.36 -34.03
N LEU A 501 -15.90 41.20 -34.98
CA LEU A 501 -15.28 42.51 -35.24
C LEU A 501 -16.38 43.59 -35.28
N PRO A 502 -16.45 44.52 -34.31
CA PRO A 502 -17.32 45.69 -34.41
C PRO A 502 -16.61 46.86 -35.10
N ASN A 503 -17.34 47.51 -36.00
CA ASN A 503 -17.06 48.81 -36.60
C ASN A 503 -17.12 49.96 -35.57
N ASP A 504 -16.42 51.05 -35.93
CA ASP A 504 -16.57 52.44 -35.47
C ASP A 504 -15.98 52.92 -34.13
N ALA A 505 -14.79 53.52 -34.26
CA ALA A 505 -14.51 54.96 -34.12
C ALA A 505 -14.81 55.74 -32.80
N GLN A 506 -13.71 56.37 -32.33
CA GLN A 506 -13.53 57.74 -31.81
C GLN A 506 -13.54 58.07 -30.30
N SER A 507 -12.37 58.59 -29.88
CA SER A 507 -12.08 59.58 -28.82
C SER A 507 -12.15 59.11 -27.35
N SER A 508 -11.31 59.49 -26.38
CA SER A 508 -10.10 60.33 -26.32
C SER A 508 -9.43 60.13 -24.93
N HIS A 509 -8.10 60.30 -24.90
CA HIS A 509 -7.21 60.68 -23.79
C HIS A 509 -7.17 59.97 -22.40
N GLN A 510 -6.04 59.27 -22.21
CA GLN A 510 -5.02 59.41 -21.13
C GLN A 510 -5.29 59.01 -19.65
N SER A 511 -4.44 58.05 -19.22
CA SER A 511 -3.64 57.98 -17.98
C SER A 511 -4.08 57.07 -16.79
N LEU A 512 -3.24 56.04 -16.59
CA LEU A 512 -2.69 55.46 -15.34
C LEU A 512 -3.60 54.87 -14.22
N SER A 513 -3.49 53.53 -14.12
CA SER A 513 -3.32 52.71 -12.90
C SER A 513 -4.54 52.05 -12.21
N VAL A 514 -4.36 50.75 -11.90
CA VAL A 514 -4.97 49.90 -10.86
C VAL A 514 -6.34 49.18 -11.11
N ARG A 515 -6.27 47.84 -10.96
CA ARG A 515 -7.28 46.82 -10.53
C ARG A 515 -8.44 46.35 -11.44
N TRP A 516 -8.35 45.04 -11.74
CA TRP A 516 -9.38 43.98 -11.68
C TRP A 516 -10.77 44.22 -12.28
N THR A 517 -11.09 43.50 -13.36
CA THR A 517 -12.12 42.44 -13.40
C THR A 517 -12.19 41.79 -14.80
N ARG A 518 -11.86 40.50 -14.90
CA ARG A 518 -12.38 39.60 -15.95
C ARG A 518 -13.21 38.54 -15.25
N GLN A 519 -14.51 38.76 -15.19
CA GLN A 519 -15.47 37.77 -14.71
C GLN A 519 -15.88 36.85 -15.87
N LYS A 520 -15.80 35.54 -15.57
CA LYS A 520 -16.74 34.49 -15.98
C LYS A 520 -17.03 34.35 -17.48
N ILE A 521 -16.32 33.42 -18.12
CA ILE A 521 -16.84 32.18 -18.72
C ILE A 521 -15.62 31.44 -19.28
N THR A 522 -15.04 30.52 -18.49
CA THR A 522 -14.20 29.38 -18.94
C THR A 522 -13.55 28.71 -17.73
N SER A 523 -14.37 27.99 -16.97
CA SER A 523 -13.87 27.04 -15.95
C SER A 523 -14.90 25.97 -15.61
N HIS A 524 -16.20 26.24 -15.80
CA HIS A 524 -17.25 25.28 -15.44
C HIS A 524 -17.46 24.11 -16.44
N LYS A 525 -17.06 24.24 -17.72
CA LYS A 525 -17.26 23.15 -18.71
C LYS A 525 -16.11 22.13 -18.75
N LEU A 526 -14.86 22.56 -18.50
CA LEU A 526 -13.72 21.64 -18.38
C LEU A 526 -13.66 20.98 -16.99
N TRP A 527 -14.11 21.66 -15.94
CA TRP A 527 -14.27 21.05 -14.61
C TRP A 527 -15.40 20.01 -14.58
N GLY A 528 -16.47 20.21 -15.36
CA GLY A 528 -17.53 19.21 -15.54
C GLY A 528 -17.05 17.93 -16.23
N LEU A 529 -16.18 18.02 -17.24
CA LEU A 529 -15.64 16.84 -17.93
C LEU A 529 -14.58 16.11 -17.11
N HIS A 530 -13.76 16.85 -16.35
CA HIS A 530 -12.77 16.29 -15.42
C HIS A 530 -13.46 15.58 -14.24
N ASN A 531 -14.53 16.18 -13.67
CA ASN A 531 -15.34 15.54 -12.63
C ASN A 531 -16.17 14.37 -13.17
N TYR A 532 -16.60 14.38 -14.44
CA TYR A 532 -17.28 13.25 -15.06
C TYR A 532 -16.33 12.06 -15.32
N LEU A 533 -15.08 12.33 -15.70
CA LEU A 533 -14.02 11.32 -15.82
C LEU A 533 -13.54 10.80 -14.45
N HIS A 534 -13.55 11.63 -13.41
CA HIS A 534 -13.33 11.21 -12.02
C HIS A 534 -14.52 10.41 -11.46
N ALA A 535 -15.77 10.75 -11.81
CA ALA A 535 -16.96 9.99 -11.42
C ALA A 535 -17.00 8.61 -12.09
N LEU A 536 -16.52 8.49 -13.33
CA LEU A 536 -16.37 7.19 -14.02
C LEU A 536 -15.21 6.34 -13.49
N ARG A 537 -14.17 6.95 -12.90
CA ARG A 537 -13.10 6.23 -12.16
C ARG A 537 -13.48 5.94 -10.70
N GLY A 538 -14.50 6.63 -10.16
CA GLY A 538 -14.90 6.59 -8.76
C GLY A 538 -16.06 5.67 -8.38
N LEU A 539 -16.67 4.95 -9.32
CA LEU A 539 -17.71 3.97 -8.99
C LEU A 539 -17.11 2.64 -8.48
N LYS A 540 -16.67 2.62 -7.21
CA LYS A 540 -16.65 1.42 -6.37
C LYS A 540 -17.88 1.46 -5.46
N ILE A 541 -18.79 0.52 -5.66
CA ILE A 541 -19.86 0.17 -4.71
C ILE A 541 -19.28 -0.86 -3.73
N CYS A 542 -19.64 -0.74 -2.43
CA CYS A 542 -19.34 -1.69 -1.37
C CYS A 542 -20.32 -2.90 -1.40
N PRO A 543 -19.94 -4.06 -0.85
CA PRO A 543 -20.45 -5.37 -1.25
C PRO A 543 -21.57 -5.89 -0.35
N THR A 544 -22.63 -6.47 -0.94
CA THR A 544 -23.25 -7.67 -0.35
C THR A 544 -23.80 -8.63 -1.43
N LYS A 545 -23.23 -9.84 -1.40
CA LYS A 545 -23.76 -11.15 -1.80
C LYS A 545 -24.85 -11.20 -2.89
N ARG A 546 -24.45 -11.55 -4.13
CA ARG A 546 -24.90 -12.75 -4.87
C ARG A 546 -24.05 -12.97 -6.15
N PRO A 547 -23.92 -14.22 -6.66
CA PRO A 547 -23.02 -14.57 -7.77
C PRO A 547 -23.57 -14.16 -9.16
N ARG A 548 -23.97 -12.90 -9.33
CA ARG A 548 -24.52 -12.34 -10.59
C ARG A 548 -23.79 -11.10 -11.12
N ASP A 549 -22.91 -10.46 -10.35
CA ASP A 549 -22.34 -9.13 -10.72
C ASP A 549 -20.98 -9.15 -11.44
N VAL A 550 -20.41 -10.33 -11.69
CA VAL A 550 -19.04 -10.46 -12.23
C VAL A 550 -18.98 -10.41 -13.76
N ALA A 551 -20.10 -10.58 -14.46
CA ALA A 551 -20.13 -10.69 -15.93
C ALA A 551 -20.03 -9.34 -16.66
N ILE A 552 -20.52 -8.24 -16.07
CA ILE A 552 -20.66 -6.95 -16.78
C ILE A 552 -19.39 -6.09 -16.65
N ARG A 553 -18.60 -6.25 -15.57
CA ARG A 553 -17.35 -5.49 -15.37
C ARG A 553 -16.26 -5.74 -16.42
N ARG A 554 -16.28 -6.88 -17.11
CA ARG A 554 -15.28 -7.20 -18.15
C ARG A 554 -15.63 -6.63 -19.54
N PHE A 555 -16.86 -6.18 -19.76
CA PHE A 555 -17.26 -5.58 -21.04
C PHE A 555 -16.96 -4.07 -21.10
N THR A 556 -17.06 -3.38 -19.95
CA THR A 556 -16.82 -1.93 -19.83
C THR A 556 -15.35 -1.54 -20.00
N VAL A 557 -14.42 -2.39 -19.55
CA VAL A 557 -12.97 -2.12 -19.58
C VAL A 557 -12.38 -2.10 -21.00
N ASN A 558 -13.02 -2.77 -21.97
CA ASN A 558 -12.51 -2.81 -23.35
C ASN A 558 -12.84 -1.54 -24.16
N GLN A 559 -13.88 -0.77 -23.81
CA GLN A 559 -14.20 0.48 -24.52
C GLN A 559 -13.49 1.71 -23.93
N THR A 560 -13.18 1.72 -22.62
CA THR A 560 -12.41 2.81 -22.00
C THR A 560 -10.94 2.81 -22.43
N ARG A 561 -10.40 1.65 -22.83
CA ARG A 561 -9.05 1.51 -23.40
C ARG A 561 -8.89 2.16 -24.78
N VAL A 562 -9.98 2.31 -25.54
CA VAL A 562 -9.95 2.97 -26.86
C VAL A 562 -9.77 4.47 -26.69
N ILE A 563 -10.41 5.09 -25.69
CA ILE A 563 -10.36 6.55 -25.46
C ILE A 563 -9.06 6.98 -24.77
N SER A 564 -8.50 6.15 -23.88
CA SER A 564 -7.24 6.46 -23.19
C SER A 564 -6.00 6.38 -24.10
N HIS A 565 -6.10 5.72 -25.25
CA HIS A 565 -5.06 5.69 -26.28
C HIS A 565 -5.23 6.77 -27.37
N ILE A 566 -6.34 7.52 -27.35
CA ILE A 566 -6.65 8.62 -28.30
C ILE A 566 -6.34 10.00 -27.69
N LEU A 567 -6.26 10.09 -26.36
CA LEU A 567 -5.96 11.32 -25.60
C LEU A 567 -4.51 11.42 -25.12
N TRP A 568 -3.66 10.45 -25.49
CA TRP A 568 -2.20 10.45 -25.35
C TRP A 568 -1.63 10.36 -26.76
#